data_AF-A0A9D4S1W9-F1
#
_entry.id   AF-A0A9D4S1W9-F1
#
_cell.length_a   1.000
_cell.length_b   1.000
_cell.length_c   1.000
_cell.angle_alpha   90.00
_cell.angle_beta   90.00
_cell.angle_gamma   90.00
#
_symmetry.space_group_name_H-M   'P 1'
#
loop_
_entity.id
_entity.type
_entity.pdbx_description
1 polymer ?
#
loop_
_entity_poly.entity_id
_entity_poly.type
_entity_poly.pdbx_seq_one_letter_code
_entity_poly.pdbx_strand_id
1 'polypeptide(L)'
;MGVEGEDETAISMLSDNTARLTSAVSSLPELLEKKRLIDMHTNIATALLEHIKSRKLDVYFETEEKLMSKAVHDNLMEIINDPDAGTPEDKLRLFLIALICGPTMNDSQIDQYCIALQAANCDVAAVQYISRWKSYTKMTAAPSQYGGGGTKTVNMFSKLMSHGSQFLMEGVKNLVIKKHNLPATRIVDALMEMKTMQEVEDFRYFDPKLLRGDSAIPRNKTAFQEAYVFVVGGGNYIEYQNLVDYAKGKSTTAPRRVVYGCSDLSSASQFLKQLSRLGSEM
;
A
#
# COMPACT_ATOMS: atom_id res chain seq x y z
N MET A 1 -31.83 68.87 19.17
CA MET A 1 -30.54 68.18 19.37
C MET A 1 -30.86 66.84 19.99
N GLY A 2 -30.72 65.69 19.36
CA GLY A 2 -30.16 65.31 18.07
C GLY A 2 -30.13 63.79 18.13
N VAL A 3 -30.90 63.14 17.26
CA VAL A 3 -31.15 61.69 17.23
C VAL A 3 -29.94 60.98 16.59
N GLU A 4 -28.72 61.31 17.01
CA GLU A 4 -27.49 60.99 16.25
C GLU A 4 -26.72 59.77 16.78
N GLY A 5 -27.08 59.21 17.94
CA GLY A 5 -26.34 58.11 18.56
C GLY A 5 -26.86 56.69 18.28
N GLU A 6 -28.16 56.52 18.02
CA GLU A 6 -28.74 55.19 17.74
C GLU A 6 -28.53 54.78 16.27
N ASP A 7 -28.54 55.74 15.35
CA ASP A 7 -28.32 55.51 13.92
C ASP A 7 -26.90 55.00 13.62
N GLU A 8 -25.85 55.51 14.29
CA GLU A 8 -24.47 55.02 14.04
C GLU A 8 -24.27 53.56 14.45
N THR A 9 -24.89 53.12 15.55
CA THR A 9 -24.81 51.71 16.00
C THR A 9 -25.62 50.78 15.11
N ALA A 10 -26.79 51.23 14.63
CA ALA A 10 -27.59 50.50 13.66
C ALA A 10 -26.88 50.41 12.29
N ILE A 11 -26.24 51.50 11.84
CA ILE A 11 -25.46 51.55 10.59
C ILE A 11 -24.21 50.68 10.68
N SER A 12 -23.51 50.63 11.82
CA SER A 12 -22.35 49.73 11.98
C SER A 12 -22.77 48.25 11.98
N MET A 13 -23.88 47.89 12.64
CA MET A 13 -24.44 46.54 12.59
C MET A 13 -24.91 46.15 11.18
N LEU A 14 -25.52 47.08 10.43
CA LEU A 14 -25.91 46.86 9.03
C LEU A 14 -24.67 46.70 8.12
N SER A 15 -23.62 47.48 8.36
CA SER A 15 -22.34 47.37 7.65
C SER A 15 -21.64 46.04 7.92
N ASP A 16 -21.59 45.59 9.18
CA ASP A 16 -21.02 44.28 9.56
C ASP A 16 -21.82 43.11 8.96
N ASN A 17 -23.15 43.21 8.94
CA ASN A 17 -23.99 42.21 8.28
C ASN A 17 -23.78 42.21 6.77
N THR A 18 -23.61 43.37 6.14
CA THR A 18 -23.31 43.49 4.71
C THR A 18 -21.92 42.96 4.37
N ALA A 19 -20.93 43.20 5.23
CA ALA A 19 -19.58 42.66 5.10
C ALA A 19 -19.56 41.14 5.25
N ARG A 20 -20.30 40.59 6.22
CA ARG A 20 -20.48 39.14 6.38
C ARG A 20 -21.20 38.50 5.20
N LEU A 21 -22.25 39.13 4.68
CA LEU A 21 -22.94 38.66 3.47
C LEU A 21 -22.01 38.70 2.25
N THR A 22 -21.24 39.76 2.08
CA THR A 22 -20.26 39.88 0.97
C THR A 22 -19.15 38.84 1.08
N SER A 23 -18.67 38.58 2.30
CA SER A 23 -17.70 37.51 2.60
C SER A 23 -18.30 36.12 2.36
N ALA A 24 -19.56 35.89 2.75
CA ALA A 24 -20.25 34.63 2.50
C ALA A 24 -20.48 34.40 0.99
N VAL A 25 -20.86 35.44 0.24
CA VAL A 25 -21.07 35.36 -1.21
C VAL A 25 -19.74 35.13 -1.95
N SER A 26 -18.65 35.75 -1.51
CA SER A 26 -17.32 35.55 -2.11
C SER A 26 -16.69 34.19 -1.77
N SER A 27 -16.98 33.62 -0.59
CA SER A 27 -16.52 32.28 -0.20
C SER A 27 -17.44 31.15 -0.66
N LEU A 28 -18.66 31.46 -1.15
CA LEU A 28 -19.63 30.47 -1.62
C LEU A 28 -19.07 29.56 -2.73
N PRO A 29 -18.35 30.06 -3.76
CA PRO A 29 -17.74 29.20 -4.77
C PRO A 29 -16.71 28.22 -4.18
N GLU A 30 -15.90 28.67 -3.23
CA GLU A 30 -14.91 27.82 -2.54
C GLU A 30 -15.60 26.74 -1.70
N LEU A 31 -16.66 27.11 -0.98
CA LEU A 31 -17.46 26.16 -0.19
C LEU A 31 -18.18 25.14 -1.08
N LEU A 32 -18.69 25.54 -2.24
CA LEU A 32 -19.30 24.63 -3.21
C LEU A 32 -18.27 23.65 -3.77
N GLU A 33 -17.08 24.12 -4.13
CA GLU A 33 -16.03 23.23 -4.63
C GLU A 33 -15.54 22.26 -3.55
N LYS A 34 -15.39 22.74 -2.30
CA LYS A 34 -15.08 21.89 -1.16
C LYS A 34 -16.17 20.83 -0.92
N LYS A 35 -17.45 21.22 -1.01
CA LYS A 35 -18.57 20.28 -0.94
C LYS A 35 -18.49 19.24 -2.06
N ARG A 36 -18.27 19.68 -3.32
CA ARG A 36 -18.14 18.80 -4.48
C ARG A 36 -17.05 17.75 -4.28
N LEU A 37 -15.89 18.15 -3.76
CA LEU A 37 -14.79 17.23 -3.44
C LEU A 37 -15.18 16.23 -2.33
N ILE A 38 -15.85 16.69 -1.28
CA ILE A 38 -16.34 15.81 -0.19
C ILE A 38 -17.35 14.81 -0.73
N ASP A 39 -18.33 15.26 -1.53
CA ASP A 39 -19.36 14.40 -2.11
C ASP A 39 -18.72 13.34 -3.03
N MET A 40 -17.76 13.74 -3.87
CA MET A 40 -17.00 12.83 -4.72
C MET A 40 -16.26 11.77 -3.90
N HIS A 41 -15.51 12.16 -2.87
CA HIS A 41 -14.78 11.21 -2.02
C HIS A 41 -15.71 10.32 -1.20
N THR A 42 -16.87 10.83 -0.77
CA THR A 42 -17.89 10.06 -0.04
C THR A 42 -18.50 8.98 -0.93
N ASN A 43 -18.80 9.32 -2.18
CA ASN A 43 -19.28 8.36 -3.17
C ASN A 43 -18.25 7.27 -3.46
N ILE A 44 -16.99 7.65 -3.67
CA ILE A 44 -15.89 6.69 -3.87
C ILE A 44 -15.73 5.77 -2.66
N ALA A 45 -15.71 6.33 -1.44
CA ALA A 45 -15.57 5.56 -0.22
C ALA A 45 -16.73 4.57 -0.02
N THR A 46 -17.96 4.98 -0.36
CA THR A 46 -19.16 4.13 -0.26
C THR A 46 -19.09 2.96 -1.23
N ALA A 47 -18.74 3.21 -2.51
CA ALA A 47 -18.57 2.16 -3.51
C ALA A 47 -17.44 1.19 -3.15
N LEU A 48 -16.32 1.70 -2.63
CA LEU A 48 -15.22 0.84 -2.16
C LEU A 48 -15.65 -0.07 -1.00
N LEU A 49 -16.44 0.45 -0.07
CA LEU A 49 -16.91 -0.31 1.09
C LEU A 49 -17.85 -1.45 0.66
N GLU A 50 -18.70 -1.22 -0.33
CA GLU A 50 -19.54 -2.25 -0.96
C GLU A 50 -18.69 -3.35 -1.62
N HIS A 51 -17.64 -2.97 -2.34
CA HIS A 51 -16.69 -3.94 -2.93
C HIS A 51 -15.90 -4.74 -1.88
N ILE A 52 -15.51 -4.11 -0.76
CA ILE A 52 -14.84 -4.80 0.35
C ILE A 52 -15.77 -5.86 0.96
N LYS A 53 -17.02 -5.50 1.23
CA LYS A 53 -18.01 -6.40 1.84
C LYS A 53 -18.39 -7.55 0.91
N SER A 54 -18.76 -7.24 -0.34
CA SER A 54 -19.20 -8.24 -1.32
C SER A 54 -18.14 -9.30 -1.59
N ARG A 55 -16.85 -8.95 -1.50
CA ARG A 55 -15.73 -9.86 -1.73
C ARG A 55 -15.09 -10.37 -0.44
N LYS A 56 -15.60 -9.99 0.74
CA LYS A 56 -15.02 -10.30 2.06
C LYS A 56 -13.51 -10.00 2.14
N LEU A 57 -13.07 -8.86 1.59
CA LEU A 57 -11.65 -8.53 1.45
C LEU A 57 -10.94 -8.31 2.80
N ASP A 58 -11.68 -8.07 3.87
CA ASP A 58 -11.16 -8.04 5.23
C ASP A 58 -10.55 -9.39 5.64
N VAL A 59 -11.19 -10.51 5.27
CA VAL A 59 -10.67 -11.86 5.52
C VAL A 59 -9.41 -12.13 4.71
N TYR A 60 -9.40 -11.74 3.43
CA TYR A 60 -8.21 -11.85 2.56
C TYR A 60 -7.05 -11.05 3.14
N PHE A 61 -7.27 -9.79 3.51
CA PHE A 61 -6.25 -8.93 4.08
C PHE A 61 -5.65 -9.49 5.38
N GLU A 62 -6.49 -9.95 6.31
CA GLU A 62 -6.03 -10.56 7.56
C GLU A 62 -5.19 -11.82 7.29
N THR A 63 -5.60 -12.64 6.32
CA THR A 63 -4.90 -13.86 5.93
C THR A 63 -3.55 -13.54 5.28
N GLU A 64 -3.50 -12.58 4.36
CA GLU A 64 -2.26 -12.09 3.74
C GLU A 64 -1.27 -11.58 4.80
N GLU A 65 -1.75 -10.81 5.78
CA GLU A 65 -0.90 -10.28 6.85
C GLU A 65 -0.29 -11.40 7.70
N LYS A 66 -1.09 -12.42 8.06
CA LYS A 66 -0.62 -13.59 8.79
C LYS A 66 0.43 -14.38 7.99
N LEU A 67 0.17 -14.62 6.71
CA LEU A 67 1.10 -15.32 5.81
C LEU A 67 2.43 -14.56 5.69
N MET A 68 2.37 -13.24 5.49
CA MET A 68 3.58 -12.40 5.44
C MET A 68 4.34 -12.44 6.76
N SER A 69 3.66 -12.47 7.91
CA SER A 69 4.31 -12.58 9.23
C SER A 69 4.96 -13.95 9.52
N LYS A 70 4.88 -14.90 8.59
CA LYS A 70 5.32 -16.30 8.73
C LYS A 70 4.60 -17.06 9.84
N ALA A 71 3.43 -16.59 10.27
CA ALA A 71 2.55 -17.35 11.14
C ALA A 71 1.90 -18.48 10.33
N VAL A 72 1.85 -19.70 10.91
CA VAL A 72 1.15 -20.83 10.29
C VAL A 72 -0.34 -20.52 10.24
N HIS A 73 -0.96 -20.72 9.07
CA HIS A 73 -2.40 -20.53 8.91
C HIS A 73 -3.00 -21.68 8.10
N ASP A 74 -3.92 -22.41 8.72
CA ASP A 74 -4.50 -23.64 8.15
C ASP A 74 -5.77 -23.38 7.31
N ASN A 75 -6.32 -22.16 7.28
CA ASN A 75 -7.62 -21.90 6.64
C ASN A 75 -7.52 -21.47 5.16
N LEU A 76 -6.33 -21.52 4.55
CA LEU A 76 -6.15 -21.10 3.15
C LEU A 76 -7.04 -21.88 2.17
N MET A 77 -7.17 -23.19 2.39
CA MET A 77 -7.99 -24.06 1.56
C MET A 77 -9.49 -23.75 1.71
N GLU A 78 -9.93 -23.35 2.91
CA GLU A 78 -11.33 -22.97 3.16
C GLU A 78 -11.69 -21.71 2.38
N ILE A 79 -10.81 -20.69 2.39
CA ILE A 79 -11.03 -19.43 1.67
C ILE A 79 -11.08 -19.64 0.16
N ILE A 80 -10.21 -20.51 -0.39
CA ILE A 80 -10.20 -20.82 -1.83
C ILE A 80 -11.50 -21.52 -2.24
N ASN A 81 -12.04 -22.40 -1.41
CA ASN A 81 -13.26 -23.14 -1.72
C ASN A 81 -14.56 -22.37 -1.42
N ASP A 82 -14.53 -21.27 -0.64
CA ASP A 82 -15.72 -20.46 -0.37
C ASP A 82 -16.19 -19.75 -1.65
N PRO A 83 -17.39 -20.06 -2.20
CA PRO A 83 -17.90 -19.44 -3.42
C PRO A 83 -18.28 -17.96 -3.21
N ASP A 84 -18.54 -17.54 -1.97
CA ASP A 84 -18.98 -16.19 -1.61
C ASP A 84 -17.82 -15.27 -1.19
N ALA A 85 -16.58 -15.79 -1.15
CA ALA A 85 -15.40 -15.02 -0.74
C ALA A 85 -14.47 -14.74 -1.93
N GLY A 86 -14.34 -13.47 -2.28
CA GLY A 86 -13.39 -12.97 -3.27
C GLY A 86 -13.71 -13.39 -4.71
N THR A 87 -12.94 -12.82 -5.63
CA THR A 87 -12.96 -13.21 -7.04
C THR A 87 -11.95 -14.33 -7.30
N PRO A 88 -12.00 -15.02 -8.46
CA PRO A 88 -10.95 -15.96 -8.86
C PRO A 88 -9.54 -15.34 -8.81
N GLU A 89 -9.40 -14.06 -9.21
CA GLU A 89 -8.12 -13.36 -9.11
C GLU A 89 -7.66 -13.16 -7.66
N ASP A 90 -8.57 -12.92 -6.71
CA ASP A 90 -8.20 -12.76 -5.29
C ASP A 90 -7.70 -14.07 -4.69
N LYS A 91 -8.38 -15.18 -4.98
CA LYS A 91 -7.99 -16.53 -4.54
C LYS A 91 -6.62 -16.90 -5.08
N LEU A 92 -6.39 -16.65 -6.36
CA LEU A 92 -5.11 -16.90 -7.00
C LEU A 92 -4.01 -16.04 -6.39
N ARG A 93 -4.25 -14.73 -6.19
CA ARG A 93 -3.27 -13.83 -5.56
C ARG A 93 -2.93 -14.25 -4.13
N LEU A 94 -3.93 -14.61 -3.33
CA LEU A 94 -3.73 -15.09 -1.96
C LEU A 94 -2.84 -16.34 -1.96
N PHE A 95 -3.10 -17.28 -2.86
CA PHE A 95 -2.28 -18.48 -2.98
C PHE A 95 -0.85 -18.17 -3.44
N LEU A 96 -0.65 -17.25 -4.40
CA LEU A 96 0.70 -16.82 -4.80
C LEU A 96 1.46 -16.16 -3.64
N ILE A 97 0.79 -15.36 -2.80
CA ILE A 97 1.39 -14.80 -1.57
C ILE A 97 1.79 -15.93 -0.61
N ALA A 98 0.92 -16.93 -0.42
CA ALA A 98 1.23 -18.10 0.41
C ALA A 98 2.42 -18.89 -0.14
N LEU A 99 2.53 -19.03 -1.46
CA LEU A 99 3.68 -19.66 -2.10
C LEU A 99 4.96 -18.84 -1.91
N ILE A 100 4.93 -17.52 -1.97
CA ILE A 100 6.16 -16.71 -1.88
C ILE A 100 6.61 -16.53 -0.42
N CYS A 101 5.68 -16.18 0.46
CA CYS A 101 5.96 -15.76 1.84
C CYS A 101 5.71 -16.86 2.89
N GLY A 102 4.83 -17.81 2.57
CA GLY A 102 4.41 -18.87 3.49
C GLY A 102 5.43 -20.01 3.63
N PRO A 103 5.08 -21.03 4.43
CA PRO A 103 5.93 -22.20 4.64
C PRO A 103 6.19 -22.94 3.32
N THR A 104 7.25 -23.74 3.30
CA THR A 104 7.56 -24.58 2.15
C THR A 104 6.48 -25.65 1.99
N MET A 105 5.77 -25.62 0.86
CA MET A 105 4.82 -26.63 0.46
C MET A 105 5.51 -27.69 -0.42
N ASN A 106 5.06 -28.93 -0.30
CA ASN A 106 5.46 -30.03 -1.18
C ASN A 106 4.64 -29.99 -2.47
N ASP A 107 5.15 -30.61 -3.54
CA ASP A 107 4.48 -30.63 -4.86
C ASP A 107 3.06 -31.18 -4.78
N SER A 108 2.82 -32.23 -3.99
CA SER A 108 1.48 -32.78 -3.78
C SER A 108 0.49 -31.82 -3.12
N GLN A 109 0.97 -30.93 -2.25
CA GLN A 109 0.12 -29.90 -1.65
C GLN A 109 -0.21 -28.82 -2.66
N ILE A 110 0.77 -28.43 -3.49
CA ILE A 110 0.58 -27.45 -4.57
C ILE A 110 -0.45 -27.97 -5.58
N ASP A 111 -0.37 -29.27 -5.94
CA ASP A 111 -1.33 -29.90 -6.85
C ASP A 111 -2.76 -29.88 -6.29
N GLN A 112 -2.94 -30.14 -4.99
CA GLN A 112 -4.25 -30.05 -4.32
C GLN A 112 -4.83 -28.63 -4.40
N TYR A 113 -4.01 -27.60 -4.17
CA TYR A 113 -4.44 -26.21 -4.32
C TYR A 113 -4.73 -25.85 -5.77
N CYS A 114 -3.97 -26.38 -6.75
CA CYS A 114 -4.23 -26.17 -8.17
C CYS A 114 -5.60 -26.73 -8.57
N ILE A 115 -5.96 -27.92 -8.09
CA ILE A 115 -7.28 -28.52 -8.35
C ILE A 115 -8.39 -27.63 -7.78
N ALA A 116 -8.25 -27.14 -6.55
CA ALA A 116 -9.23 -26.24 -5.94
C ALA A 116 -9.33 -24.89 -6.67
N LEU A 117 -8.21 -24.33 -7.10
CA LEU A 117 -8.16 -23.08 -7.87
C LEU A 117 -8.81 -23.25 -9.24
N GLN A 118 -8.57 -24.37 -9.94
CA GLN A 118 -9.23 -24.70 -11.19
C GLN A 118 -10.74 -24.85 -11.02
N ALA A 119 -11.18 -25.51 -9.92
CA ALA A 119 -12.59 -25.60 -9.57
C ALA A 119 -13.22 -24.22 -9.27
N ALA A 120 -12.43 -23.26 -8.82
CA ALA A 120 -12.81 -21.86 -8.64
C ALA A 120 -12.62 -20.99 -9.91
N ASN A 121 -12.45 -21.59 -11.09
CA ASN A 121 -12.23 -20.92 -12.38
C ASN A 121 -10.97 -20.02 -12.44
N CYS A 122 -9.92 -20.37 -11.70
CA CYS A 122 -8.64 -19.66 -11.75
C CYS A 122 -7.70 -20.24 -12.82
N ASP A 123 -6.94 -19.38 -13.49
CA ASP A 123 -5.82 -19.81 -14.34
C ASP A 123 -4.60 -20.16 -13.46
N VAL A 124 -4.14 -21.41 -13.56
CA VAL A 124 -3.00 -21.92 -12.78
C VAL A 124 -1.65 -21.71 -13.47
N ALA A 125 -1.60 -21.13 -14.68
CA ALA A 125 -0.33 -20.85 -15.37
C ALA A 125 0.60 -19.98 -14.52
N ALA A 126 0.06 -18.97 -13.83
CA ALA A 126 0.83 -18.13 -12.91
C ALA A 126 1.45 -18.92 -11.75
N VAL A 127 0.74 -19.95 -11.26
CA VAL A 127 1.24 -20.83 -10.18
C VAL A 127 2.46 -21.61 -10.65
N GLN A 128 2.42 -22.17 -11.86
CA GLN A 128 3.53 -22.94 -12.42
C GLN A 128 4.79 -22.09 -12.56
N TYR A 129 4.65 -20.87 -13.09
CA TYR A 129 5.75 -19.92 -13.20
C TYR A 129 6.37 -19.60 -11.83
N ILE A 130 5.54 -19.26 -10.83
CA ILE A 130 6.01 -18.90 -9.49
C ILE A 130 6.63 -20.08 -8.75
N SER A 131 6.09 -21.29 -8.87
CA SER A 131 6.67 -22.50 -8.29
C SER A 131 8.07 -22.76 -8.83
N ARG A 132 8.27 -22.64 -10.14
CA ARG A 132 9.58 -22.79 -10.78
C ARG A 132 10.54 -21.68 -10.37
N TRP A 133 10.09 -20.44 -10.36
CA TRP A 133 10.87 -19.29 -9.88
C TRP A 133 11.33 -19.49 -8.43
N LYS A 134 10.45 -19.96 -7.54
CA LYS A 134 10.77 -20.23 -6.14
C LYS A 134 11.86 -21.31 -6.00
N SER A 135 11.83 -22.35 -6.84
CA SER A 135 12.86 -23.39 -6.88
C SER A 135 14.23 -22.84 -7.26
N TYR A 136 14.29 -21.90 -8.23
CA TYR A 136 15.55 -21.24 -8.59
C TYR A 136 16.04 -20.29 -7.49
N THR A 137 15.15 -19.50 -6.88
CA THR A 137 15.52 -18.53 -5.83
C THR A 137 16.05 -19.22 -4.57
N LYS A 138 15.52 -20.40 -4.20
CA LYS A 138 16.04 -21.22 -3.09
C LYS A 138 17.50 -21.66 -3.31
N MET A 139 17.97 -21.77 -4.55
CA MET A 139 19.36 -22.14 -4.85
C MET A 139 20.33 -20.96 -4.72
N THR A 140 19.86 -19.71 -4.78
CA THR A 140 20.74 -18.54 -4.95
C THR A 140 20.61 -17.46 -3.87
N ALA A 141 19.54 -17.44 -3.07
CA ALA A 141 19.29 -16.38 -2.10
C ALA A 141 19.11 -16.91 -0.66
N ALA A 142 19.75 -16.24 0.30
CA ALA A 142 19.43 -16.41 1.72
C ALA A 142 17.95 -16.02 1.96
N PRO A 143 17.22 -16.73 2.83
CA PRO A 143 15.80 -16.46 3.05
C PRO A 143 15.61 -15.02 3.53
N SER A 144 14.88 -14.21 2.76
CA SER A 144 14.56 -12.83 3.13
C SER A 144 13.91 -12.82 4.52
N GLN A 145 14.57 -12.13 5.45
CA GLN A 145 14.09 -11.97 6.81
C GLN A 145 13.03 -10.87 6.84
N TYR A 146 11.87 -11.16 6.25
CA TYR A 146 10.65 -10.46 6.64
C TYR A 146 10.24 -10.96 8.03
N GLY A 147 10.63 -10.20 9.05
CA GLY A 147 10.07 -10.31 10.40
C GLY A 147 9.10 -9.15 10.58
N GLY A 148 7.81 -9.45 10.76
CA GLY A 148 6.77 -8.44 10.94
C GLY A 148 7.10 -7.52 12.11
N GLY A 149 7.58 -6.32 11.80
CA GLY A 149 8.01 -5.34 12.80
C GLY A 149 6.81 -4.69 13.52
N GLY A 150 6.88 -4.66 14.86
CA GLY A 150 6.09 -3.89 15.83
C GLY A 150 4.83 -3.12 15.37
N THR A 151 3.71 -3.43 16.02
CA THR A 151 2.37 -2.84 15.84
C THR A 151 2.32 -1.32 16.05
N LYS A 152 2.12 -0.56 14.97
CA LYS A 152 1.44 0.74 15.03
C LYS A 152 0.11 0.61 14.28
N THR A 153 -0.97 0.46 15.03
CA THR A 153 -2.35 0.35 14.54
C THR A 153 -2.83 1.72 14.07
N VAL A 154 -3.21 1.85 12.80
CA VAL A 154 -3.83 3.08 12.28
C VAL A 154 -5.34 2.86 12.16
N ASN A 155 -6.10 3.48 13.07
CA ASN A 155 -7.57 3.51 12.99
C ASN A 155 -8.02 4.46 11.87
N MET A 156 -8.06 3.97 10.64
CA MET A 156 -8.50 4.73 9.45
C MET A 156 -10.02 4.96 9.43
N PHE A 157 -10.79 4.05 10.03
CA PHE A 157 -12.26 4.08 10.00
C PHE A 157 -12.90 4.97 11.08
N SER A 158 -12.22 5.26 12.19
CA SER A 158 -12.81 6.04 13.29
C SER A 158 -13.11 7.49 12.92
N LYS A 159 -12.35 8.10 11.99
CA LYS A 159 -12.60 9.46 11.50
C LYS A 159 -13.78 9.55 10.52
N LEU A 160 -14.09 8.46 9.82
CA LEU A 160 -15.30 8.35 8.99
C LEU A 160 -16.54 8.15 9.88
N MET A 161 -16.39 7.39 10.97
CA MET A 161 -17.42 7.15 11.97
C MET A 161 -17.83 8.40 12.76
N SER A 162 -16.96 9.41 12.88
CA SER A 162 -17.25 10.65 13.61
C SER A 162 -17.98 11.72 12.79
N HIS A 163 -18.03 11.59 11.45
CA HIS A 163 -18.62 12.60 10.56
C HIS A 163 -19.65 12.06 9.57
N GLY A 164 -19.71 10.74 9.33
CA GLY A 164 -20.66 10.11 8.41
C GLY A 164 -21.43 9.00 9.10
N SER A 165 -22.76 9.17 9.15
CA SER A 165 -23.81 8.21 9.51
C SER A 165 -23.42 6.75 9.75
N GLN A 166 -23.92 6.24 10.87
CA GLN A 166 -24.00 4.87 11.41
C GLN A 166 -24.53 3.77 10.45
N PHE A 167 -24.67 4.06 9.15
CA PHE A 167 -25.49 3.29 8.20
C PHE A 167 -24.73 2.22 7.40
N LEU A 168 -23.39 2.18 7.43
CA LEU A 168 -22.63 1.31 6.50
C LEU A 168 -21.52 0.46 7.14
N MET A 169 -21.34 0.48 8.47
CA MET A 169 -20.21 -0.23 9.11
C MET A 169 -20.51 -1.62 9.66
N GLU A 170 -21.77 -2.06 9.65
CA GLU A 170 -22.12 -3.43 10.04
C GLU A 170 -21.60 -4.42 8.97
N GLY A 171 -20.61 -5.24 9.34
CA GLY A 171 -20.09 -6.32 8.49
C GLY A 171 -18.63 -6.25 8.05
N VAL A 172 -17.85 -5.21 8.39
CA VAL A 172 -16.39 -5.17 8.12
C VAL A 172 -15.64 -5.30 9.44
N LYS A 173 -15.05 -6.46 9.73
CA LYS A 173 -14.25 -6.64 10.96
C LYS A 173 -12.88 -5.97 10.80
N ASN A 174 -12.48 -5.19 11.81
CA ASN A 174 -11.11 -4.70 12.08
C ASN A 174 -10.14 -4.62 10.89
N LEU A 175 -10.39 -3.71 9.94
CA LEU A 175 -9.37 -3.26 8.98
C LEU A 175 -8.36 -2.34 9.68
N VAL A 176 -7.56 -2.91 10.56
CA VAL A 176 -6.48 -2.22 11.24
C VAL A 176 -5.23 -2.40 10.39
N ILE A 177 -4.91 -1.40 9.57
CA ILE A 177 -3.67 -1.39 8.81
C ILE A 177 -2.53 -1.21 9.79
N LYS A 178 -1.71 -2.25 9.98
CA LYS A 178 -0.45 -2.12 10.69
C LYS A 178 0.57 -1.44 9.76
N LYS A 179 1.17 -0.36 10.24
CA LYS A 179 2.26 0.29 9.50
C LYS A 179 3.52 -0.56 9.56
N HIS A 180 3.87 -1.17 8.43
CA HIS A 180 5.11 -1.93 8.26
C HIS A 180 5.95 -1.32 7.14
N ASN A 181 7.27 -1.30 7.33
CA ASN A 181 8.19 -0.97 6.23
C ASN A 181 8.33 -2.21 5.35
N LEU A 182 7.88 -2.09 4.10
CA LEU A 182 8.01 -3.12 3.07
C LEU A 182 9.48 -3.30 2.66
N PRO A 183 9.83 -4.41 1.98
CA PRO A 183 11.22 -4.70 1.61
C PRO A 183 11.93 -3.53 0.91
N ALA A 184 11.30 -2.91 -0.08
CA ALA A 184 11.86 -1.74 -0.77
C ALA A 184 12.20 -0.59 0.20
N THR A 185 11.28 -0.25 1.10
CA THR A 185 11.49 0.79 2.11
C THR A 185 12.57 0.43 3.12
N ARG A 186 12.70 -0.86 3.50
CA ARG A 186 13.77 -1.32 4.40
C ARG A 186 15.14 -1.21 3.74
N ILE A 187 15.25 -1.60 2.48
CA ILE A 187 16.48 -1.47 1.69
C ILE A 187 16.87 0.01 1.57
N VAL A 188 15.90 0.87 1.26
CA VAL A 188 16.12 2.33 1.15
C VAL A 188 16.56 2.92 2.49
N ASP A 189 15.90 2.57 3.61
CA ASP A 189 16.30 3.05 4.94
C ASP A 189 17.71 2.60 5.31
N ALA A 190 18.06 1.35 5.01
CA ALA A 190 19.38 0.81 5.28
C ALA A 190 20.47 1.48 4.42
N LEU A 191 20.21 1.70 3.13
CA LEU A 191 21.11 2.42 2.23
C LEU A 191 21.27 3.90 2.61
N MET A 192 20.18 4.58 2.97
CA MET A 192 20.22 6.00 3.32
C MET A 192 20.88 6.26 4.68
N GLU A 193 20.70 5.37 5.65
CA GLU A 193 21.27 5.47 7.01
C GLU A 193 22.61 4.71 7.15
N MET A 194 23.11 4.09 6.08
CA MET A 194 24.33 3.26 6.07
C MET A 194 24.32 2.12 7.10
N LYS A 195 23.15 1.48 7.28
CA LYS A 195 23.01 0.33 8.18
C LYS A 195 23.58 -0.91 7.51
N THR A 196 24.30 -1.73 8.28
CA THR A 196 24.71 -3.06 7.84
C THR A 196 23.51 -4.00 7.86
N MET A 197 23.02 -4.35 6.67
CA MET A 197 22.00 -5.37 6.44
C MET A 197 22.50 -6.29 5.34
N GLN A 198 22.35 -7.61 5.54
CA GLN A 198 22.80 -8.61 4.57
C GLN A 198 22.23 -8.37 3.17
N GLU A 199 20.96 -7.96 3.07
CA GLU A 199 20.27 -7.63 1.80
C GLU A 199 20.91 -6.44 1.05
N VAL A 200 21.64 -5.56 1.76
CA VAL A 200 22.27 -4.35 1.20
C VAL A 200 23.73 -4.60 0.82
N GLU A 201 24.37 -5.62 1.39
CA GLU A 201 25.78 -5.93 1.10
C GLU A 201 26.00 -6.35 -0.35
N ASP A 202 25.00 -7.04 -0.93
CA ASP A 202 25.00 -7.49 -2.33
C ASP A 202 24.78 -6.34 -3.34
N PHE A 203 24.38 -5.15 -2.88
CA PHE A 203 24.17 -4.01 -3.77
C PHE A 203 25.50 -3.50 -4.32
N ARG A 204 25.53 -3.36 -5.65
CA ARG A 204 26.67 -2.75 -6.34
C ARG A 204 26.69 -1.25 -6.05
N TYR A 205 27.86 -0.74 -5.68
CA TYR A 205 28.09 0.67 -5.45
C TYR A 205 28.86 1.25 -6.63
N PHE A 206 28.39 2.38 -7.17
CA PHE A 206 29.03 3.08 -8.27
C PHE A 206 29.09 4.57 -7.95
N ASP A 207 30.26 5.20 -8.14
CA ASP A 207 30.43 6.64 -8.02
C ASP A 207 30.83 7.22 -9.40
N PRO A 208 29.95 7.99 -10.07
CA PRO A 208 30.25 8.60 -11.37
C PRO A 208 31.43 9.57 -11.35
N LYS A 209 31.85 10.08 -10.19
CA LYS A 209 32.99 11.00 -10.06
C LYS A 209 34.33 10.28 -10.12
N LEU A 210 34.36 8.97 -9.89
CA LEU A 210 35.57 8.17 -9.97
C LEU A 210 35.76 7.70 -11.41
N LEU A 211 36.85 8.15 -12.04
CA LEU A 211 37.32 7.58 -13.30
C LEU A 211 37.66 6.11 -13.05
N ARG A 212 37.09 5.20 -13.86
CA ARG A 212 37.19 3.73 -13.74
C ARG A 212 38.53 3.30 -13.12
N GLY A 213 38.48 2.82 -11.89
CA GLY A 213 39.65 2.44 -11.11
C GLY A 213 39.37 1.16 -10.34
N ASP A 214 40.11 0.12 -10.71
CA ASP A 214 40.03 -1.24 -10.20
C ASP A 214 40.66 -1.30 -8.79
N SER A 215 39.98 -0.74 -7.79
CA SER A 215 40.34 -0.80 -6.36
C SER A 215 39.16 -0.30 -5.52
N ALA A 216 38.93 -0.95 -4.37
CA ALA A 216 37.81 -0.72 -3.45
C ALA A 216 37.26 0.72 -3.45
N ILE A 217 36.03 0.88 -3.95
CA ILE A 217 35.37 2.18 -4.07
C ILE A 217 35.16 2.77 -2.66
N PRO A 218 35.68 3.98 -2.36
CA PRO A 218 35.47 4.63 -1.08
C PRO A 218 33.97 4.85 -0.83
N ARG A 219 33.38 4.15 0.15
CA ARG A 219 31.99 4.37 0.54
C ARG A 219 31.90 5.61 1.41
N ASN A 220 30.99 6.52 1.06
CA ASN A 220 30.66 7.66 1.90
C ASN A 220 30.15 7.17 3.27
N LYS A 221 30.57 7.83 4.36
CA LYS A 221 30.20 7.48 5.74
C LYS A 221 29.03 8.31 6.29
N THR A 222 28.57 9.31 5.54
CA THR A 222 27.45 10.17 5.96
C THR A 222 26.11 9.67 5.43
N ALA A 223 25.05 9.79 6.24
CA ALA A 223 23.70 9.45 5.81
C ALA A 223 23.21 10.36 4.67
N PHE A 224 22.44 9.80 3.73
CA PHE A 224 21.92 10.53 2.56
C PHE A 224 20.56 11.17 2.85
N GLN A 225 20.40 12.46 2.60
CA GLN A 225 19.12 13.17 2.81
C GLN A 225 18.13 12.96 1.67
N GLU A 226 18.63 12.76 0.45
CA GLU A 226 17.82 12.54 -0.75
C GLU A 226 18.15 11.18 -1.39
N ALA A 227 17.14 10.51 -1.91
CA ALA A 227 17.29 9.26 -2.66
C ALA A 227 16.34 9.21 -3.87
N TYR A 228 16.84 8.67 -4.98
CA TYR A 228 16.06 8.30 -6.15
C TYR A 228 15.99 6.78 -6.21
N VAL A 229 14.78 6.24 -6.11
CA VAL A 229 14.51 4.80 -6.08
C VAL A 229 13.82 4.45 -7.38
N PHE A 230 14.47 3.64 -8.21
CA PHE A 230 13.92 3.23 -9.50
C PHE A 230 13.75 1.70 -9.55
N VAL A 231 12.50 1.24 -9.65
CA VAL A 231 12.18 -0.17 -9.82
C VAL A 231 12.17 -0.51 -11.32
N VAL A 232 13.14 -1.32 -11.75
CA VAL A 232 13.18 -1.81 -13.12
C VAL A 232 12.15 -2.94 -13.28
N GLY A 233 11.15 -2.73 -14.12
CA GLY A 233 9.97 -3.59 -14.22
C GLY A 233 8.71 -2.94 -13.63
N GLY A 234 7.88 -3.74 -12.96
CA GLY A 234 6.59 -3.31 -12.43
C GLY A 234 6.71 -2.66 -11.04
N GLY A 235 6.47 -1.36 -10.95
CA GLY A 235 6.22 -0.66 -9.70
C GLY A 235 4.75 -0.71 -9.31
N ASN A 236 4.45 -0.33 -8.07
CA ASN A 236 3.08 -0.31 -7.55
C ASN A 236 2.84 0.84 -6.55
N TYR A 237 1.55 1.17 -6.35
CA TYR A 237 1.13 2.22 -5.42
C TYR A 237 1.43 1.92 -3.96
N ILE A 238 1.50 0.64 -3.57
CA ILE A 238 1.72 0.22 -2.19
C ILE A 238 3.17 0.55 -1.77
N GLU A 239 4.15 0.24 -2.62
CA GLU A 239 5.56 0.62 -2.45
C GLU A 239 5.74 2.13 -2.42
N TYR A 240 5.13 2.84 -3.38
CA TYR A 240 5.15 4.30 -3.42
C TYR A 240 4.62 4.90 -2.10
N GLN A 241 3.42 4.50 -1.67
CA GLN A 241 2.82 5.01 -0.45
C GLN A 241 3.66 4.67 0.78
N ASN A 242 4.27 3.48 0.82
CA ASN A 242 5.12 3.07 1.92
C ASN A 242 6.40 3.91 2.04
N LEU A 243 7.03 4.25 0.90
CA LEU A 243 8.19 5.15 0.86
C LEU A 243 7.82 6.59 1.22
N VAL A 244 6.65 7.08 0.78
CA VAL A 244 6.14 8.40 1.15
C VAL A 244 5.89 8.50 2.65
N ASP A 245 5.25 7.48 3.24
CA ASP A 245 4.99 7.42 4.68
C ASP A 245 6.29 7.35 5.48
N TYR A 246 7.26 6.56 5.00
CA TYR A 246 8.61 6.49 5.57
C TYR A 246 9.31 7.86 5.56
N ALA A 247 9.34 8.54 4.40
CA ALA A 247 9.98 9.84 4.26
C ALA A 247 9.33 10.89 5.17
N LYS A 248 7.99 10.94 5.23
CA LYS A 248 7.24 11.82 6.15
C LYS A 248 7.55 11.52 7.61
N GLY A 249 7.60 10.24 8.00
CA GLY A 249 7.89 9.82 9.36
C GLY A 249 9.31 10.13 9.83
N LYS A 250 10.29 10.10 8.91
CA LYS A 250 11.69 10.47 9.19
C LYS A 250 11.96 11.97 9.09
N SER A 251 11.18 12.69 8.30
CA SER A 251 11.29 14.14 8.12
C SER A 251 11.14 14.93 9.42
N THR A 252 10.53 14.33 10.45
CA THR A 252 10.42 14.94 11.79
C THR A 252 11.78 15.13 12.48
N THR A 253 12.75 14.25 12.20
CA THR A 253 14.10 14.32 12.79
C THR A 253 15.13 14.98 11.88
N ALA A 254 15.03 14.79 10.57
CA ALA A 254 15.88 15.41 9.56
C ALA A 254 15.14 15.42 8.22
N PRO A 255 15.22 16.48 7.41
CA PRO A 255 14.53 16.51 6.12
C PRO A 255 14.99 15.34 5.25
N ARG A 256 14.03 14.52 4.80
CA ARG A 256 14.28 13.39 3.90
C ARG A 256 13.43 13.55 2.65
N ARG A 257 14.03 13.36 1.49
CA ARG A 257 13.34 13.35 0.21
C ARG A 257 13.57 12.02 -0.50
N VAL A 258 12.51 11.30 -0.80
CA VAL A 258 12.58 10.07 -1.58
C VAL A 258 11.73 10.26 -2.83
N VAL A 259 12.35 10.07 -4.00
CA VAL A 259 11.67 10.09 -5.29
C VAL A 259 11.57 8.65 -5.77
N TYR A 260 10.35 8.14 -5.92
CA TYR A 260 10.10 6.80 -6.44
C TYR A 260 9.75 6.87 -7.92
N GLY A 261 10.35 5.96 -8.70
CA GLY A 261 10.07 5.73 -10.10
C GLY A 261 10.05 4.24 -10.40
N CYS A 262 9.41 3.88 -11.50
CA CYS A 262 9.40 2.52 -12.01
C CYS A 262 9.34 2.54 -13.53
N SER A 263 9.60 1.38 -14.17
CA SER A 263 9.49 1.26 -15.63
C SER A 263 8.03 1.25 -16.08
N ASP A 264 7.18 0.56 -15.32
CA ASP A 264 5.74 0.51 -15.55
C ASP A 264 4.99 0.49 -14.20
N LEU A 265 3.88 1.21 -14.09
CA LEU A 265 3.06 1.25 -12.88
C LEU A 265 1.92 0.25 -13.05
N SER A 266 2.11 -0.95 -12.51
CA SER A 266 1.22 -2.09 -12.73
C SER A 266 0.23 -2.29 -11.57
N SER A 267 -1.01 -2.63 -11.90
CA SER A 267 -1.97 -3.16 -10.93
C SER A 267 -1.71 -4.64 -10.65
N ALA A 268 -2.21 -5.15 -9.52
CA ALA A 268 -2.06 -6.56 -9.18
C ALA A 268 -2.64 -7.50 -10.26
N SER A 269 -3.78 -7.13 -10.86
CA SER A 269 -4.38 -7.90 -11.96
C SER A 269 -3.55 -7.86 -13.24
N GLN A 270 -2.93 -6.72 -13.57
CA GLN A 270 -2.03 -6.62 -14.74
C GLN A 270 -0.77 -7.47 -14.55
N PHE A 271 -0.17 -7.39 -13.36
CA PHE A 271 1.01 -8.20 -13.03
C PHE A 271 0.67 -9.70 -13.05
N LEU A 272 -0.50 -10.09 -12.52
CA LEU A 272 -0.97 -11.47 -12.57
C LEU A 272 -1.13 -12.01 -14.00
N LYS A 273 -1.62 -11.18 -14.92
CA LYS A 273 -1.69 -11.53 -16.35
C LYS A 273 -0.31 -11.73 -16.98
N GLN A 274 0.68 -10.92 -16.60
CA GLN A 274 2.06 -11.11 -17.05
C GLN A 274 2.63 -12.45 -16.54
N LEU A 275 2.40 -12.78 -15.26
CA LEU A 275 2.81 -14.08 -14.70
C LEU A 275 2.13 -15.25 -15.39
N SER A 276 0.84 -15.13 -15.68
CA SER A 276 0.06 -16.17 -16.37
C SER A 276 0.59 -16.40 -17.79
N ARG A 277 0.89 -15.31 -18.51
CA ARG A 277 1.52 -15.38 -19.83
C ARG A 277 2.87 -16.09 -19.79
N LEU A 278 3.73 -15.72 -18.85
CA LEU A 278 5.04 -16.36 -18.69
C LEU A 278 4.91 -17.84 -18.31
N GLY A 279 3.89 -18.20 -17.54
CA GLY A 279 3.57 -19.59 -17.24
C GLY A 279 3.09 -20.37 -18.46
N SER A 280 2.35 -19.74 -19.36
CA SER A 280 1.86 -20.37 -20.60
C SER A 280 2.90 -20.50 -21.71
N GLU A 281 3.92 -19.64 -21.70
CA GLU A 281 5.04 -19.68 -22.66
C GLU A 281 6.13 -20.69 -22.26
N MET A 282 6.00 -21.30 -21.07
CA MET A 282 6.89 -22.36 -20.56
C MET A 282 6.43 -23.75 -20.95
#